data_AF-A0A7V6TZ56-F1
#
_entry.id   AF-A0A7V6TZ56-F1
#
_cell.length_a   1.000
_cell.length_b   1.000
_cell.length_c   1.000
_cell.angle_alpha   90.00
_cell.angle_beta   90.00
_cell.angle_gamma   90.00
#
_symmetry.space_group_name_H-M   'P 1'
#
loop_
_entity.id
_entity.type
_entity.pdbx_description
1 polymer ?
#
loop_
_entity_poly.entity_id
_entity_poly.type
_entity_poly.pdbx_seq_one_letter_code
_entity_poly.pdbx_strand_id
1 'polypeptide(L)'
;MTAVEIFKLYRNKSWQWENGAGRMKVAGRHFSAWIDSGEGKSWAEGRWVITHTGQMCLKATWHSANGAAPGSVCFSHRVHDGTVYQKREPDGGWYVFRHSKPQEGDEASKLMTSDLVSERLEGMKAVLSSTQTSEQ
;
A
#
# COMPACT_ATOMS: atom_id res chain seq x y z
N MET A 1 -4.17 -18.21 -0.51
CA MET A 1 -2.78 -18.21 0.01
C MET A 1 -2.82 -18.09 1.52
N THR A 2 -1.83 -18.63 2.21
CA THR A 2 -1.71 -18.52 3.67
C THR A 2 -1.27 -17.12 4.09
N ALA A 3 -1.52 -16.77 5.35
CA ALA A 3 -1.06 -15.49 5.92
C ALA A 3 0.47 -15.33 5.85
N VAL A 4 1.22 -16.43 5.99
CA VAL A 4 2.69 -16.44 5.95
C VAL A 4 3.21 -16.13 4.54
N GLU A 5 2.59 -16.68 3.50
CA GLU A 5 2.99 -16.42 2.11
C GLU A 5 2.75 -14.96 1.73
N ILE A 6 1.61 -14.41 2.10
CA ILE A 6 1.29 -12.99 1.89
C ILE A 6 2.26 -12.11 2.68
N PHE A 7 2.56 -12.46 3.94
CA PHE A 7 3.55 -11.73 4.72
C PHE A 7 4.92 -11.71 4.04
N LYS A 8 5.40 -12.85 3.53
CA LYS A 8 6.67 -12.94 2.81
C LYS A 8 6.68 -12.11 1.53
N LEU A 9 5.55 -12.03 0.83
CA LEU A 9 5.40 -11.25 -0.40
C LEU A 9 5.56 -9.75 -0.17
N TYR A 10 4.99 -9.21 0.91
CA TYR A 10 4.92 -7.77 1.14
C TYR A 10 5.91 -7.22 2.18
N ARG A 11 6.49 -8.05 3.05
CA ARG A 11 7.34 -7.57 4.16
C ARG A 11 8.53 -6.74 3.66
N ASN A 12 8.69 -5.55 4.26
CA ASN A 12 9.74 -4.59 3.96
C ASN A 12 9.83 -4.25 2.45
N LYS A 13 8.68 -4.19 1.79
CA LYS A 13 8.55 -3.71 0.41
C LYS A 13 7.82 -2.38 0.38
N SER A 14 8.13 -1.59 -0.63
CA SER A 14 7.29 -0.49 -1.08
C SER A 14 6.54 -0.97 -2.33
N TRP A 15 5.21 -0.89 -2.32
CA TRP A 15 4.37 -1.11 -3.49
C TRP A 15 4.21 0.22 -4.21
N GLN A 16 4.80 0.32 -5.40
CA GLN A 16 4.69 1.47 -6.27
C GLN A 16 3.37 1.45 -7.04
N TRP A 17 2.66 2.58 -7.03
CA TRP A 17 1.49 2.86 -7.85
C TRP A 17 1.83 3.92 -8.88
N GLU A 18 0.89 4.25 -9.76
CA GLU A 18 1.08 5.26 -10.80
C GLU A 18 1.49 6.63 -10.22
N ASN A 19 0.77 7.08 -9.19
CA ASN A 19 0.94 8.41 -8.58
C ASN A 19 1.27 8.33 -7.08
N GLY A 20 1.84 7.22 -6.62
CA GLY A 20 2.01 6.98 -5.19
C GLY A 20 2.85 5.76 -4.85
N ALA A 21 3.07 5.56 -3.56
CA ALA A 21 3.64 4.31 -3.06
C ALA A 21 3.18 4.05 -1.61
N GLY A 22 3.08 2.76 -1.26
CA GLY A 22 2.81 2.30 0.11
C GLY A 22 3.88 1.35 0.61
N ARG A 23 4.33 1.50 1.87
CA ARG A 23 5.41 0.69 2.47
C ARG A 23 4.88 -0.16 3.61
N MET A 24 5.16 -1.46 3.53
CA MET A 24 4.74 -2.45 4.53
C MET A 24 5.92 -2.83 5.42
N LYS A 25 6.10 -2.10 6.53
CA LYS A 25 7.16 -2.37 7.51
C LYS A 25 6.78 -3.58 8.38
N VAL A 26 7.76 -4.44 8.68
CA VAL A 26 7.55 -5.58 9.58
C VAL A 26 7.25 -5.12 11.00
N ALA A 27 8.04 -4.16 11.51
CA ALA A 27 7.88 -3.61 12.86
C ALA A 27 6.46 -3.06 13.06
N GLY A 28 5.75 -3.59 14.05
CA GLY A 28 4.37 -3.19 14.38
C GLY A 28 3.33 -3.41 13.27
N ARG A 29 3.69 -4.12 12.19
CA ARG A 29 2.90 -4.17 10.95
C ARG A 29 2.53 -2.77 10.44
N HIS A 30 3.46 -1.82 10.56
CA HIS A 30 3.23 -0.45 10.15
C HIS A 30 3.10 -0.32 8.63
N PHE A 31 2.11 0.47 8.22
CA PHE A 31 1.90 0.89 6.86
C PHE A 31 2.05 2.40 6.77
N SER A 32 2.80 2.87 5.79
CA SER A 32 2.92 4.30 5.46
C SER A 32 2.74 4.45 3.96
N ALA A 33 2.12 5.54 3.50
CA ALA A 33 1.93 5.76 2.08
C ALA A 33 1.88 7.24 1.73
N TRP A 34 2.10 7.54 0.45
CA TRP A 34 1.82 8.86 -0.11
C TRP A 34 1.17 8.70 -1.49
N ILE A 35 0.36 9.70 -1.84
CA ILE A 35 -0.20 9.91 -3.17
C ILE A 35 0.03 11.37 -3.56
N ASP A 36 0.45 11.59 -4.79
CA ASP A 36 0.65 12.90 -5.40
C ASP A 36 0.04 12.86 -6.80
N SER A 37 -1.22 13.27 -6.90
CA SER A 37 -1.97 13.28 -8.15
C SER A 37 -2.46 14.69 -8.47
N GLY A 38 -3.05 14.87 -9.66
CA GLY A 38 -3.70 16.14 -10.02
C GLY A 38 -4.85 16.56 -9.10
N GLU A 39 -5.39 15.64 -8.30
CA GLU A 39 -6.43 15.90 -7.29
C GLU A 39 -5.86 16.37 -5.94
N GLY A 40 -4.53 16.30 -5.77
CA GLY A 40 -3.83 16.80 -4.60
C GLY A 40 -2.84 15.82 -4.00
N LYS A 41 -2.21 16.26 -2.90
CA LYS A 41 -1.22 15.49 -2.15
C LYS A 41 -1.84 14.96 -0.87
N SER A 42 -1.56 13.69 -0.59
CA SER A 42 -1.93 13.07 0.68
C SER A 42 -0.88 12.08 1.13
N TRP A 43 -0.77 11.92 2.45
CA TRP A 43 0.06 10.89 3.06
C TRP A 43 -0.77 10.11 4.08
N ALA A 44 -0.34 8.89 4.39
CA ALA A 44 -1.07 8.03 5.29
C ALA A 44 -0.15 7.24 6.22
N GLU A 45 -0.65 7.00 7.43
CA GLU A 45 -0.02 6.11 8.40
C GLU A 45 -1.04 5.19 9.07
N GLY A 46 -0.63 3.96 9.32
CA GLY A 46 -1.47 2.96 9.97
C GLY A 46 -0.84 1.58 9.96
N ARG A 47 -1.64 0.55 9.65
CA ARG A 47 -1.23 -0.85 9.71
C ARG A 47 -1.65 -1.65 8.48
N TRP A 48 -0.83 -2.64 8.13
CA TRP A 48 -1.19 -3.66 7.14
C TRP A 48 -1.46 -4.99 7.85
N VAL A 49 -2.70 -5.47 7.78
CA VAL A 49 -3.17 -6.68 8.47
C VAL A 49 -3.33 -7.80 7.45
N ILE A 50 -3.01 -9.04 7.82
CA ILE A 50 -3.30 -10.22 7.00
C ILE A 50 -4.20 -11.16 7.80
N THR A 51 -5.28 -11.62 7.21
CA THR A 51 -6.22 -12.58 7.79
C THR A 51 -5.79 -14.02 7.49
N HIS A 52 -6.35 -14.98 8.22
CA HIS A 52 -6.14 -16.41 7.92
C HIS A 52 -6.73 -16.85 6.57
N THR A 53 -7.74 -16.12 6.07
CA THR A 53 -8.38 -16.39 4.77
C THR A 53 -7.55 -15.96 3.56
N GLY A 54 -6.39 -15.37 3.79
CA GLY A 54 -5.52 -14.90 2.71
C GLY A 54 -5.92 -13.51 2.18
N GLN A 55 -6.54 -12.68 3.02
CA GLN A 55 -6.83 -11.28 2.72
C GLN A 55 -5.81 -10.38 3.42
N MET A 56 -5.30 -9.37 2.72
CA MET A 56 -4.49 -8.29 3.26
C MET A 56 -5.27 -6.97 3.26
N CYS A 57 -5.34 -6.26 4.37
CA CYS A 57 -5.94 -4.92 4.45
C CYS A 57 -4.90 -3.87 4.82
N LEU A 58 -4.84 -2.79 4.04
CA LEU A 58 -4.10 -1.57 4.35
C LEU A 58 -5.07 -0.61 5.04
N LYS A 59 -4.90 -0.43 6.35
CA LYS A 59 -5.74 0.42 7.19
C LYS A 59 -4.92 1.61 7.65
N ALA A 60 -5.28 2.83 7.25
CA ALA A 60 -4.51 4.02 7.60
C ALA A 60 -5.39 5.26 7.68
N THR A 61 -4.92 6.25 8.44
CA THR A 61 -5.45 7.61 8.38
C THR A 61 -4.73 8.35 7.27
N TRP A 62 -5.49 8.87 6.32
CA TRP A 62 -5.01 9.70 5.23
C TRP A 62 -5.11 11.17 5.62
N HIS A 63 -4.03 11.91 5.44
CA HIS A 63 -3.90 13.32 5.73
C HIS A 63 -3.69 14.08 4.43
N SER A 64 -4.45 15.14 4.22
CA SER A 64 -4.33 16.07 3.09
C SER A 64 -4.53 17.50 3.57
N ALA A 65 -4.49 18.47 2.65
CA ALA A 65 -4.82 19.86 2.96
C ALA A 65 -6.24 20.01 3.53
N ASN A 66 -7.17 19.15 3.14
CA ASN A 66 -8.58 19.21 3.54
C ASN A 66 -8.86 18.51 4.89
N GLY A 67 -7.83 18.00 5.56
CA GLY A 67 -7.94 17.32 6.86
C GLY A 67 -7.49 15.87 6.84
N ALA A 68 -7.95 15.10 7.82
CA ALA A 68 -7.55 13.71 8.02
C ALA A 68 -8.75 12.77 8.14
N ALA A 69 -8.72 11.64 7.44
CA ALA A 69 -9.79 10.66 7.46
C ALA A 69 -9.24 9.21 7.43
N PRO A 70 -9.83 8.28 8.20
CA PRO A 70 -9.45 6.88 8.12
C PRO A 70 -9.93 6.26 6.80
N GLY A 71 -9.09 5.40 6.22
CA GLY A 71 -9.39 4.64 5.03
C GLY A 71 -8.87 3.20 5.15
N SER A 72 -9.56 2.27 4.49
CA SER A 72 -9.16 0.87 4.43
C SER A 72 -9.36 0.33 3.03
N VAL A 73 -8.33 -0.30 2.48
CA VAL A 73 -8.43 -1.09 1.24
C VAL A 73 -7.95 -2.51 1.51
N CYS A 74 -8.70 -3.50 1.05
CA CYS A 74 -8.39 -4.91 1.25
C CYS A 74 -8.18 -5.62 -0.08
N PHE A 75 -7.30 -6.62 -0.07
CA PHE A 75 -6.92 -7.42 -1.21
C PHE A 75 -6.92 -8.89 -0.82
N SER A 76 -7.65 -9.73 -1.55
CA SER A 76 -7.63 -11.18 -1.36
C SER A 76 -6.63 -11.84 -2.29
N HIS A 77 -5.95 -12.89 -1.82
CA HIS A 77 -4.91 -13.60 -2.57
C HIS A 77 -5.17 -15.11 -2.64
N ARG A 78 -5.06 -15.64 -3.86
CA ARG A 78 -5.08 -17.10 -4.11
C ARG A 78 -3.93 -17.49 -5.03
N VAL A 79 -3.54 -18.74 -4.97
CA VAL A 79 -2.49 -19.31 -5.82
C VAL A 79 -3.07 -20.50 -6.57
N HIS A 80 -2.77 -20.60 -7.86
CA HIS A 80 -3.13 -21.73 -8.70
C HIS A 80 -1.99 -21.93 -9.71
N ASP A 81 -1.45 -23.15 -9.78
CA ASP A 81 -0.31 -23.52 -10.62
C ASP A 81 0.90 -22.57 -10.53
N GLY A 82 1.20 -22.11 -9.31
CA GLY A 82 2.28 -21.17 -9.01
C GLY A 82 1.98 -19.70 -9.35
N THR A 83 0.90 -19.43 -10.08
CA THR A 83 0.42 -18.07 -10.39
C THR A 83 -0.34 -17.51 -9.18
N VAL A 84 0.05 -16.30 -8.76
CA VAL A 84 -0.61 -15.56 -7.69
C VAL A 84 -1.66 -14.64 -8.30
N TYR A 85 -2.89 -14.79 -7.82
CA TYR A 85 -4.00 -13.92 -8.16
C TYR A 85 -4.32 -13.00 -7.00
N GLN A 86 -4.66 -11.76 -7.31
CA GLN A 86 -5.13 -10.79 -6.33
C GLN A 86 -6.51 -10.28 -6.77
N LYS A 87 -7.35 -9.94 -5.79
CA LYS A 87 -8.64 -9.27 -6.00
C LYS A 87 -8.72 -8.09 -5.05
N ARG A 88 -9.01 -6.90 -5.55
CA ARG A 88 -9.35 -5.75 -4.68
C ARG A 88 -10.77 -5.94 -4.14
N GLU A 89 -10.95 -5.83 -2.84
CA GLU A 89 -12.26 -6.04 -2.19
C GLU A 89 -13.04 -4.71 -2.07
N PRO A 90 -14.38 -4.78 -2.02
CA PRO A 90 -15.21 -5.98 -2.16
C PRO A 90 -15.46 -6.39 -3.63
N ASP A 91 -15.53 -5.42 -4.53
CA ASP A 91 -16.14 -5.58 -5.86
C ASP A 91 -15.15 -5.77 -7.02
N GLY A 92 -13.84 -5.84 -6.74
CA GLY A 92 -12.84 -6.01 -7.79
C GLY A 92 -12.90 -7.41 -8.42
N GLY A 93 -12.41 -7.52 -9.65
CA GLY A 93 -12.16 -8.80 -10.31
C GLY A 93 -10.86 -9.45 -9.84
N TRP A 94 -10.79 -10.78 -9.94
CA TRP A 94 -9.51 -11.49 -9.80
C TRP A 94 -8.63 -11.18 -11.01
N TYR A 95 -7.39 -10.78 -10.76
CA TYR A 95 -6.38 -10.56 -11.79
C TYR A 95 -5.08 -11.27 -11.42
N VAL A 96 -4.22 -11.51 -12.42
CA VAL A 96 -2.89 -12.09 -12.19
C VAL A 96 -1.99 -11.02 -11.57
N PHE A 97 -1.59 -11.25 -10.32
CA PHE A 97 -0.67 -10.39 -9.59
C PHE A 97 0.79 -10.77 -9.87
N ARG A 98 1.05 -12.07 -10.03
CA ARG A 98 2.36 -12.61 -10.40
C ARG A 98 2.20 -13.93 -11.14
N HIS A 99 2.73 -14.04 -12.34
CA HIS A 99 2.78 -15.31 -13.05
C HIS A 99 3.71 -16.32 -12.38
N SER A 100 3.50 -17.61 -12.63
CA SER A 100 4.36 -18.69 -12.12
C SER A 100 5.81 -18.55 -12.61
N LYS A 101 5.98 -18.17 -13.88
CA LYS A 101 7.22 -17.62 -14.42
C LYS A 101 7.06 -16.09 -14.45
N PRO A 102 7.86 -15.30 -13.71
CA PRO A 102 7.71 -13.86 -13.68
C PRO A 102 7.72 -13.25 -15.08
N GLN A 103 6.79 -12.33 -15.33
CA GLN A 103 6.66 -11.62 -16.60
C GLN A 103 6.79 -10.12 -16.42
N GLU A 104 7.19 -9.43 -17.48
CA GLU A 104 7.10 -7.98 -17.55
C GLU A 104 5.62 -7.57 -17.41
N GLY A 105 5.37 -6.56 -16.55
CA GLY A 105 4.01 -6.10 -16.27
C GLY A 105 3.29 -6.83 -15.12
N ASP A 106 3.88 -7.88 -14.53
CA ASP A 106 3.36 -8.44 -13.26
C ASP A 106 3.24 -7.33 -12.22
N GLU A 107 2.07 -7.17 -11.60
CA GLU A 107 1.88 -6.15 -10.55
C GLU A 107 2.86 -6.37 -9.38
N ALA A 108 3.23 -7.62 -9.10
CA ALA A 108 4.25 -7.96 -8.11
C ALA A 108 5.64 -7.38 -8.42
N SER A 109 5.95 -7.04 -9.68
CA SER A 109 7.19 -6.35 -10.04
C SER A 109 7.26 -4.93 -9.46
N LYS A 110 6.10 -4.34 -9.11
CA LYS A 110 6.00 -3.03 -8.44
C LYS A 110 6.24 -3.11 -6.93
N LEU A 111 6.49 -4.31 -6.39
CA LEU A 111 6.94 -4.50 -5.01
C LEU A 111 8.45 -4.33 -4.94
N MET A 112 8.88 -3.10 -4.70
CA MET A 112 10.29 -2.70 -4.63
C MET A 112 10.88 -2.97 -3.25
N THR A 113 12.12 -3.45 -3.20
CA THR A 113 12.92 -3.53 -1.96
C THR A 113 13.31 -2.15 -1.45
N SER A 114 13.54 -1.21 -2.36
CA SER A 114 13.86 0.18 -2.06
C SER A 114 12.74 0.86 -1.27
N ASP A 115 13.13 1.77 -0.39
CA ASP A 115 12.17 2.60 0.34
C ASP A 115 11.75 3.79 -0.53
N LEU A 116 10.57 3.67 -1.15
CA LEU A 116 9.98 4.74 -1.95
C LEU A 116 9.10 5.70 -1.14
N VAL A 117 8.99 5.52 0.18
CA VAL A 117 7.97 6.17 1.01
C VAL A 117 8.56 7.10 2.04
N SER A 118 9.53 6.65 2.84
CA SER A 118 9.92 7.34 4.08
C SER A 118 10.34 8.80 3.85
N GLU A 119 11.25 9.07 2.91
CA GLU A 119 11.70 10.43 2.62
C GLU A 119 10.58 11.34 2.11
N ARG A 120 9.76 10.84 1.18
CA ARG A 120 8.65 11.61 0.61
C ARG A 120 7.54 11.89 1.63
N LEU A 121 7.30 10.93 2.53
CA LEU A 121 6.34 11.08 3.62
C LEU A 121 6.74 12.22 4.56
N GLU A 122 8.01 12.26 4.98
CA GLU A 122 8.52 13.32 5.86
C GLU A 122 8.44 14.70 5.19
N GLY A 123 8.78 14.78 3.90
CA GLY A 123 8.60 16.02 3.12
C GLY A 123 7.13 16.48 3.06
N MET A 124 6.19 15.55 2.85
CA MET A 124 4.76 15.89 2.83
C MET A 124 4.23 16.33 4.20
N LYS A 125 4.66 15.68 5.29
CA LYS A 125 4.30 16.08 6.65
C LYS A 125 4.76 17.50 6.94
N ALA A 126 6.01 17.83 6.61
CA ALA A 126 6.56 19.17 6.82
C ALA A 126 5.76 20.25 6.08
N VAL A 127 5.39 20.00 4.82
CA VAL A 127 4.60 20.94 4.01
C VAL A 127 3.19 21.10 4.59
N LEU A 128 2.47 20.01 4.85
CA LEU A 128 1.08 20.08 5.30
C LEU A 128 0.93 20.62 6.72
N SER A 129 1.88 20.37 7.62
CA SER A 129 1.92 21.00 8.95
C SER A 129 2.14 22.51 8.88
N SER A 130 2.93 22.99 7.90
CA SER A 130 3.15 24.43 7.71
C SER A 130 1.92 25.17 7.16
N THR A 131 1.15 24.52 6.27
CA THR A 131 -0.10 25.08 5.73
C THR A 131 -1.16 25.25 6.82
N GLN A 132 -1.29 24.30 7.75
CA GLN A 132 -2.27 24.38 8.86
C GLN A 132 -1.97 25.49 9.88
N THR A 133 -0.73 25.99 9.94
CA THR A 133 -0.33 27.06 10.88
C THR A 133 -0.57 28.46 10.30
N SER A 134 -0.80 28.58 8.99
CA SER A 134 -0.91 29.87 8.29
C SER A 134 -2.35 30.42 8.19
N GLU A 135 -3.33 29.72 8.76
CA GLU A 135 -4.76 30.11 8.79
C GLU A 135 -5.29 30.41 10.21
N GLN A 136 -4.40 30.70 11.18
CA GLN A 136 -4.76 31.17 12.53
C GLN A 136 -4.41 32.64 12.76
#